data_AF-A0A450WMT1-F1
#
_entry.id   AF-A0A450WMT1-F1
#
_cell.length_a   1.000
_cell.length_b   1.000
_cell.length_c   1.000
_cell.angle_alpha   90.00
_cell.angle_beta   90.00
_cell.angle_gamma   90.00
#
_symmetry.space_group_name_H-M   'P 1'
#
loop_
_entity.id
_entity.type
_entity.pdbx_description
1 polymer ?
#
loop_
_entity_poly.entity_id
_entity_poly.type
_entity_poly.pdbx_seq_one_letter_code
_entity_poly.pdbx_strand_id
1 'polypeptide(L)'
;MTASNISAVLTPRLKEHVERVVGSMGLYENPGEYIRDLIRRDLNSPTYHVYREILEGFKDIKKKRYIKSTGDWEKDKALFEKREDEVFLTVTGYYIPFGSIELQSKLLQ
;
A
#
# COMPACT_ATOMS: atom_id res chain seq x y z
N MET A 1 3.64 -21.02 4.30
CA MET A 1 2.79 -19.80 4.30
C MET A 1 1.59 -20.07 5.20
N THR A 2 1.39 -19.29 6.26
CA THR A 2 0.24 -19.44 7.15
C THR A 2 -0.93 -18.63 6.59
N ALA A 3 -1.97 -19.30 6.09
CA ALA A 3 -3.20 -18.63 5.70
C ALA A 3 -3.93 -18.12 6.96
N SER A 4 -4.36 -16.86 6.96
CA SER A 4 -5.19 -16.26 8.00
C SER A 4 -6.66 -16.20 7.55
N ASN A 5 -7.59 -16.37 8.48
CA ASN A 5 -9.03 -16.31 8.21
C ASN A 5 -9.60 -14.95 8.62
N ILE A 6 -10.55 -14.45 7.84
CA ILE A 6 -11.30 -13.20 8.12
C ILE A 6 -12.77 -13.55 8.26
N SER A 7 -13.41 -13.05 9.31
CA SER A 7 -14.86 -13.11 9.52
C SER A 7 -15.41 -11.70 9.67
N ALA A 8 -16.49 -11.38 8.98
CA ALA A 8 -17.11 -10.06 9.00
C ALA A 8 -18.64 -10.18 9.07
N VAL A 9 -19.25 -9.36 9.92
CA VAL A 9 -20.71 -9.24 10.01
C VAL A 9 -21.17 -8.17 9.04
N LEU A 10 -22.06 -8.54 8.12
CA LEU A 10 -22.58 -7.63 7.10
C LEU A 10 -23.96 -7.11 7.50
N THR A 11 -24.20 -5.83 7.22
CA THR A 11 -25.56 -5.27 7.27
C THR A 11 -26.41 -5.87 6.15
N PRO A 12 -27.76 -5.90 6.28
CA PRO A 12 -28.64 -6.51 5.28
C PRO A 12 -28.38 -6.01 3.84
N ARG A 13 -28.22 -4.69 3.68
CA ARG A 13 -27.93 -4.07 2.37
C ARG A 13 -26.60 -4.55 1.76
N LEU A 14 -25.57 -4.74 2.57
CA LEU A 14 -24.27 -5.23 2.09
C LEU A 14 -24.36 -6.71 1.72
N LYS A 15 -25.10 -7.50 2.49
CA LYS A 15 -25.36 -8.90 2.18
C LYS A 15 -26.06 -9.06 0.83
N GLU A 16 -27.15 -8.33 0.60
CA GLU A 16 -27.88 -8.34 -0.68
C GLU A 16 -27.00 -7.94 -1.86
N HIS A 17 -26.09 -6.97 -1.66
CA HIS A 17 -25.13 -6.60 -2.69
C HIS A 17 -24.16 -7.74 -2.99
N VAL A 18 -23.55 -8.35 -1.97
CA VAL A 18 -22.64 -9.50 -2.15
C VAL A 18 -23.34 -10.65 -2.86
N GLU A 19 -24.57 -10.97 -2.49
CA GLU A 19 -25.37 -12.04 -3.12
C GLU A 19 -25.70 -11.78 -4.60
N ARG A 20 -25.73 -10.53 -5.05
CA ARG A 20 -25.89 -10.22 -6.49
C ARG A 20 -24.59 -10.38 -7.28
N VAL A 21 -23.47 -10.12 -6.64
CA VAL A 21 -22.15 -10.08 -7.27
C VAL A 21 -21.50 -11.47 -7.24
N VAL A 22 -21.98 -12.35 -6.35
CA VAL A 22 -21.53 -13.73 -6.14
C VAL A 22 -22.64 -14.71 -6.53
N GLY A 23 -22.34 -15.72 -7.35
CA GLY A 23 -23.29 -16.79 -7.71
C GLY A 23 -23.30 -17.11 -9.20
N SER A 24 -24.31 -17.87 -9.65
CA SER A 24 -24.38 -18.40 -11.03
C SER A 24 -24.46 -17.33 -12.14
N MET A 25 -24.98 -16.14 -11.81
CA MET A 25 -24.97 -14.96 -12.69
C MET A 25 -24.02 -13.86 -12.18
N GLY A 26 -23.30 -14.13 -11.09
CA GLY A 26 -22.34 -13.19 -10.48
C GLY A 26 -20.96 -13.30 -11.13
N LEU A 27 -20.12 -12.28 -10.88
CA LEU A 27 -18.74 -12.26 -11.37
C LEU A 27 -17.83 -13.20 -10.58
N TYR A 28 -18.20 -13.51 -9.34
CA TYR A 28 -17.40 -14.34 -8.44
C TYR A 28 -18.17 -15.60 -8.04
N GLU A 29 -17.43 -16.69 -7.81
CA GLU A 29 -18.01 -17.97 -7.42
C GLU A 29 -18.43 -17.98 -5.95
N ASN A 30 -17.64 -17.34 -5.08
CA ASN A 30 -17.91 -17.26 -3.65
C ASN A 30 -17.56 -15.89 -3.06
N PRO A 31 -18.11 -15.54 -1.87
CA PRO A 31 -17.85 -14.25 -1.24
C PRO A 31 -16.38 -14.04 -0.86
N GLY A 32 -15.66 -15.12 -0.55
CA GLY A 32 -14.24 -15.05 -0.20
C GLY A 32 -13.36 -14.59 -1.36
N GLU A 33 -13.69 -14.96 -2.59
CA GLU A 33 -13.03 -14.47 -3.80
C GLU A 33 -13.31 -13.00 -4.04
N TYR A 34 -14.58 -12.60 -3.91
CA TYR A 34 -14.96 -11.21 -4.02
C TYR A 34 -14.20 -10.33 -3.02
N ILE A 35 -14.16 -10.75 -1.74
CA ILE A 35 -13.42 -10.03 -0.69
C ILE A 35 -11.92 -9.99 -1.00
N ARG A 36 -11.32 -11.10 -1.42
CA ARG A 36 -9.89 -11.13 -1.79
C ARG A 36 -9.61 -10.17 -2.95
N ASP A 37 -10.47 -10.10 -3.94
CA ASP A 37 -10.29 -9.18 -5.07
C ASP A 37 -10.45 -7.71 -4.64
N LEU A 38 -11.45 -7.41 -3.81
CA LEU A 38 -11.60 -6.07 -3.22
C LEU A 38 -10.36 -5.64 -2.43
N ILE A 39 -9.80 -6.53 -1.61
CA ILE A 39 -8.57 -6.24 -0.84
C ILE A 39 -7.41 -5.98 -1.80
N ARG A 40 -7.25 -6.74 -2.89
CA ARG A 40 -6.21 -6.48 -3.89
C ARG A 40 -6.40 -5.14 -4.59
N ARG A 41 -7.64 -4.77 -4.92
CA ARG A 41 -7.94 -3.46 -5.54
C ARG A 41 -7.65 -2.32 -4.58
N ASP A 42 -7.98 -2.48 -3.31
CA ASP A 42 -7.69 -1.50 -2.26
C ASP A 42 -6.18 -1.33 -2.07
N LEU A 43 -5.43 -2.44 -2.01
CA LEU A 43 -3.96 -2.43 -1.91
C LEU A 43 -3.28 -1.78 -3.12
N ASN A 44 -3.83 -1.96 -4.32
CA ASN A 44 -3.29 -1.40 -5.56
C ASN A 44 -3.93 -0.06 -5.93
N SER A 45 -4.78 0.52 -5.08
CA SER A 45 -5.47 1.77 -5.37
C SER A 45 -4.48 2.93 -5.26
N PRO A 46 -4.27 3.71 -6.34
CA PRO A 46 -3.41 4.90 -6.29
C PRO A 46 -3.83 5.88 -5.18
N THR A 47 -5.13 5.96 -4.89
CA THR A 47 -5.68 6.80 -3.84
C THR A 47 -5.26 6.35 -2.44
N TYR A 48 -5.13 5.04 -2.21
CA TYR A 48 -4.66 4.52 -0.92
C TYR A 48 -3.20 4.94 -0.66
N HIS A 49 -2.35 4.87 -1.69
CA HIS A 49 -0.96 5.31 -1.61
C HIS A 49 -0.85 6.81 -1.33
N VAL A 50 -1.57 7.65 -2.09
CA VAL A 50 -1.56 9.10 -1.89
C VAL A 50 -2.01 9.49 -0.48
N TYR A 51 -3.09 8.87 0.03
CA TYR A 51 -3.58 9.17 1.38
C TYR A 51 -2.56 8.77 2.46
N ARG A 52 -1.91 7.61 2.31
CA ARG A 52 -0.83 7.14 3.17
C ARG A 52 0.35 8.10 3.17
N GLU A 53 0.82 8.49 1.99
CA GLU A 53 1.97 9.38 1.79
C GLU A 53 1.72 10.76 2.41
N ILE A 54 0.50 11.32 2.24
CA ILE A 54 0.12 12.59 2.88
C ILE A 54 0.19 12.47 4.41
N LEU A 55 -0.37 11.40 4.99
CA LEU A 55 -0.33 11.18 6.44
C LEU A 55 1.10 11.00 6.97
N GLU A 56 1.96 10.31 6.22
CA GLU A 56 3.38 10.16 6.55
C GLU A 56 4.11 11.50 6.48
N GLY A 57 3.88 12.30 5.43
CA GLY A 57 4.39 13.66 5.31
C GLY A 57 4.01 14.55 6.50
N PHE A 58 2.78 14.47 7.00
CA PHE A 58 2.38 15.20 8.22
C PHE A 58 3.13 14.75 9.46
N LYS A 59 3.39 13.43 9.60
CA LYS A 59 4.22 12.91 10.70
C LYS A 59 5.67 13.39 10.57
N ASP A 60 6.18 13.53 9.35
CA ASP A 60 7.53 14.00 9.09
C ASP A 60 7.70 15.48 9.39
N ILE A 61 6.72 16.31 9.07
CA ILE A 61 6.68 17.71 9.48
C ILE A 61 6.74 17.82 11.01
N LYS A 62 5.93 17.03 11.73
CA LYS A 62 5.95 16.99 13.21
C LYS A 62 7.31 16.57 13.76
N LYS A 63 7.98 15.62 13.12
CA LYS A 63 9.30 15.11 13.51
C LYS A 63 10.47 15.92 12.93
N LYS A 64 10.21 17.02 12.23
CA LYS A 64 11.23 17.82 11.50
C LYS A 64 12.07 17.00 10.51
N ARG A 65 11.50 15.93 9.94
CA ARG A 65 12.11 15.05 8.94
C ARG A 65 11.76 15.51 7.52
N TYR A 66 12.08 16.76 7.20
CA TYR A 66 11.91 17.29 5.85
C TYR A 66 13.21 17.94 5.37
N ILE A 67 13.37 18.05 4.06
CA ILE A 67 14.48 18.77 3.42
C ILE A 67 13.96 20.08 2.85
N LYS A 68 14.79 21.12 2.88
CA LYS A 68 14.49 22.34 2.14
C LYS A 68 14.68 22.01 0.67
N SER A 69 13.58 22.01 -0.10
CA SER A 69 13.63 21.76 -1.53
C SER A 69 14.58 22.73 -2.22
N THR A 70 15.43 22.20 -3.09
CA THR A 70 16.36 22.98 -3.92
C THR A 70 15.71 23.49 -5.20
N GLY A 71 14.45 23.11 -5.47
CA GLY A 71 13.71 23.43 -6.68
C GLY A 71 14.05 22.54 -7.88
N ASP A 72 14.96 21.59 -7.70
CA ASP A 72 15.35 20.58 -8.67
C ASP A 72 14.92 19.20 -8.15
N TRP A 73 13.89 18.63 -8.79
CA TRP A 73 13.25 17.38 -8.36
C TRP A 73 14.23 16.20 -8.31
N GLU A 74 15.14 16.08 -9.28
CA GLU A 74 16.07 14.95 -9.33
C GLU A 74 17.08 15.01 -8.18
N LYS A 75 17.57 16.21 -7.85
CA LYS A 75 18.49 16.44 -6.73
C LYS A 75 17.81 16.25 -5.38
N ASP A 76 16.58 16.75 -5.26
CA ASP A 76 15.80 16.62 -4.03
C ASP A 76 15.45 15.15 -3.76
N LYS A 77 15.10 14.37 -4.79
CA LYS A 77 14.87 12.92 -4.69
C LYS A 77 16.12 12.16 -4.25
N ALA A 78 17.25 12.40 -4.89
CA ALA A 78 18.51 11.72 -4.55
C ALA A 78 19.01 12.08 -3.13
N LEU A 79 18.77 13.31 -2.67
CA LEU A 79 19.08 13.74 -1.31
C LEU A 79 18.17 13.05 -0.28
N PHE A 80 16.91 12.84 -0.63
CA PHE A 80 15.94 12.12 0.20
C PHE A 80 16.31 10.65 0.33
N GLU A 81 16.60 9.96 -0.79
CA GLU A 81 17.02 8.55 -0.82
C GLU A 81 18.27 8.30 0.04
N LYS A 82 19.32 9.13 -0.12
CA LYS A 82 20.55 9.02 0.70
C LYS A 82 20.28 9.19 2.20
N ARG A 83 19.37 10.10 2.57
CA ARG A 83 19.02 10.34 3.97
C ARG A 83 18.17 9.20 4.54
N GLU A 84 17.28 8.62 3.74
CA GLU A 84 16.54 7.42 4.13
C GLU A 84 17.49 6.24 4.38
N ASP A 85 18.48 6.02 3.52
CA ASP A 85 19.50 4.96 3.69
C ASP A 85 20.35 5.16 4.97
N GLU A 86 20.76 6.39 5.27
CA GLU A 86 21.49 6.72 6.50
C GLU A 86 20.64 6.51 7.76
N VAL A 87 19.36 6.86 7.71
CA VAL A 87 18.42 6.62 8.82
C VAL A 87 18.12 5.11 8.94
N PHE A 88 18.06 4.37 7.83
CA PHE A 88 17.79 2.94 7.79
C PHE A 88 18.87 2.11 8.50
N LEU A 89 20.15 2.51 8.37
CA LEU A 89 21.27 1.88 9.07
C LEU A 89 21.24 2.08 10.60
N THR A 90 20.51 3.08 11.10
CA THR A 90 20.38 3.35 12.54
C THR A 90 19.16 2.69 13.20
N VAL A 91 18.19 2.21 12.41
CA VAL A 91 16.87 1.76 12.91
C VAL A 91 16.58 0.30 12.50
N THR A 92 17.58 -0.50 12.10
CA THR A 92 17.38 -1.91 11.73
C THR A 92 16.69 -2.72 12.83
N GLY A 93 15.38 -2.86 12.67
CA GLY A 93 14.44 -3.52 13.55
C GLY A 93 13.02 -3.29 13.04
N TYR A 94 12.75 -3.74 11.80
CA TYR A 94 11.49 -3.73 11.04
C TYR A 94 11.13 -2.46 10.22
N TYR A 95 11.14 -2.59 8.88
CA TYR A 95 10.14 -1.91 8.04
C TYR A 95 9.81 -2.66 6.74
N ILE A 96 8.56 -2.48 6.31
CA ILE A 96 7.86 -3.03 5.13
C ILE A 96 8.06 -2.01 3.98
N PRO A 97 8.39 -2.43 2.75
CA PRO A 97 8.91 -1.53 1.73
C PRO A 97 7.87 -0.50 1.24
N PHE A 98 8.34 0.74 1.05
CA PHE A 98 7.71 1.72 0.15
C PHE A 98 7.79 1.20 -1.29
N GLY A 99 6.80 1.59 -2.11
CA GLY A 99 6.56 1.10 -3.46
C GLY A 99 7.81 0.81 -4.29
N SER A 100 8.18 -0.47 -4.35
CA SER A 100 9.01 -1.01 -5.42
C SER A 100 8.10 -1.30 -6.62
N ILE A 101 7.74 -0.23 -7.34
CA ILE A 101 7.41 -0.36 -8.76
C ILE A 101 8.72 -0.07 -9.49
N GLU A 102 9.19 -1.05 -10.25
CA GLU A 102 10.46 -1.09 -10.99
C GLU A 102 11.73 -1.33 -10.17
N LEU A 103 12.11 -2.62 -10.04
CA LEU A 103 13.48 -3.12 -10.31
C LEU A 103 13.52 -4.66 -10.14
N GLN A 104 12.68 -5.39 -10.86
CA GLN A 104 12.72 -6.86 -10.93
C GLN A 104 13.27 -7.41 -12.25
N SER A 105 13.92 -6.61 -13.12
CA SER A 105 14.40 -7.09 -14.43
C SER A 105 15.93 -7.18 -14.61
N LYS A 106 16.75 -6.94 -13.59
CA LYS A 106 18.23 -6.92 -13.75
C LYS A 106 19.05 -7.86 -12.87
N LEU A 107 18.44 -8.89 -12.28
CA LEU A 107 19.15 -9.89 -11.46
C LEU A 107 18.94 -11.34 -11.94
N LEU A 108 18.78 -11.55 -13.25
CA LEU A 108 18.72 -12.89 -13.87
C LEU A 108 19.46 -12.98 -15.22
N GLN A 109 20.62 -12.32 -15.33
CA GLN A 109 21.68 -12.71 -16.28
C GLN A 109 23.04 -12.59 -15.62
#